data_AF-A0AAE0LSC2-F1
#
_entry.id   AF-A0AAE0LSC2-F1
#
_cell.length_a   1.000
_cell.length_b   1.000
_cell.length_c   1.000
_cell.angle_alpha   90.00
_cell.angle_beta   90.00
_cell.angle_gamma   90.00
#
_symmetry.space_group_name_H-M   'P 1'
#
loop_
_entity.id
_entity.type
_entity.pdbx_description
1 polymer ?
#
loop_
_entity_poly.entity_id
_entity_poly.type
_entity_poly.pdbx_seq_one_letter_code
_entity_poly.pdbx_strand_id
1 'polypeptide(L)'
;MKQPIEFNIAARNGTWNAFRLIDLDTREDQRSSERQWSDGGAWLHIPGSEYMFGRFGFDDDGAAARSFLFFATNTSFAWTVFEGLEPALGKEETPRERLERKLREGFDFSGLDTLRELSRVPEYGISSLFPPPPPRTDCLGPYNRSDHVLRAQEINAIRVYRNAEEMKLVLHGRDLTFIGLGTTIGEFIEPWTEPLYDLVNEMLLSYLQRTVIPHSAAVEVLFPRHREDGQLDVWCHRHFRQPGALPIPSFDSAYVSSRIASFLSRFGDVPVVLEDECVAGITRAVAYMLTRVLDLANRRSIKAGEHAGIMPTDVRMAVYHDAQLRDRFQFSRVYWEGRIGSSSPE
;
A
#
# COMPACT_ATOMS: atom_id res chain seq x y z
N MET A 1 -15.90 -31.04 45.96
CA MET A 1 -16.36 -31.84 44.82
C MET A 1 -16.42 -30.89 43.63
N LYS A 2 -15.42 -30.95 42.72
CA LYS A 2 -15.33 -30.07 41.55
C LYS A 2 -16.24 -30.65 40.46
N GLN A 3 -17.26 -29.91 40.04
CA GLN A 3 -18.04 -30.27 38.85
C GLN A 3 -17.27 -29.81 37.59
N PRO A 4 -17.20 -30.65 36.54
CA PRO A 4 -16.52 -30.31 35.31
C PRO A 4 -17.35 -29.29 34.53
N ILE A 5 -16.71 -28.20 34.11
CA ILE A 5 -17.30 -27.27 33.13
C ILE A 5 -16.98 -27.86 31.76
N GLU A 6 -18.00 -28.34 31.06
CA GLU A 6 -17.87 -28.81 29.67
C GLU A 6 -17.73 -27.60 28.74
N PHE A 7 -16.56 -27.48 28.12
CA PHE A 7 -16.30 -26.49 27.09
C PHE A 7 -17.16 -26.81 25.86
N ASN A 8 -18.15 -25.96 25.59
CA ASN A 8 -18.85 -26.00 24.31
C ASN A 8 -17.89 -25.63 23.17
N ILE A 9 -17.39 -26.72 22.55
CA ILE A 9 -16.95 -26.89 21.17
C ILE A 9 -15.59 -26.27 20.82
N ALA A 10 -14.61 -27.16 20.61
CA ALA A 10 -13.44 -26.86 19.80
C ALA A 10 -13.87 -26.51 18.38
N ALA A 11 -13.48 -25.34 17.89
CA ALA A 11 -13.66 -24.96 16.49
C ALA A 11 -12.93 -25.98 15.58
N ARG A 12 -13.68 -26.91 14.97
CA ARG A 12 -13.18 -27.61 13.79
C ARG A 12 -13.09 -26.57 12.68
N ASN A 13 -11.87 -26.24 12.25
CA ASN A 13 -11.53 -25.34 11.16
C ASN A 13 -11.65 -23.82 11.43
N GLY A 14 -11.63 -23.38 12.69
CA GLY A 14 -11.37 -21.95 13.00
C GLY A 14 -12.48 -20.95 12.63
N THR A 15 -13.72 -21.37 12.35
CA THR A 15 -14.84 -20.45 12.11
C THR A 15 -15.85 -20.51 13.26
N TRP A 16 -15.99 -19.40 14.00
CA TRP A 16 -17.06 -19.22 14.98
C TRP A 16 -18.26 -18.56 14.28
N ASN A 17 -19.31 -19.31 13.98
CA ASN A 17 -20.57 -18.74 13.51
C ASN A 17 -21.44 -18.35 14.70
N ALA A 18 -21.59 -17.04 14.92
CA ALA A 18 -22.84 -16.43 15.39
C ALA A 18 -22.74 -14.90 15.24
N PHE A 19 -23.25 -14.39 14.13
CA PHE A 19 -23.47 -12.96 13.90
C PHE A 19 -24.75 -12.48 14.58
N ARG A 20 -24.84 -11.17 14.87
CA ARG A 20 -26.09 -10.41 14.70
C ARG A 20 -25.78 -9.12 13.92
N LEU A 21 -26.36 -9.04 12.73
CA LEU A 21 -26.35 -7.87 11.84
C LEU A 21 -27.26 -6.77 12.38
N ILE A 22 -26.91 -5.51 12.12
CA ILE A 22 -27.77 -4.33 12.27
C ILE A 22 -27.93 -3.68 10.89
N ASP A 23 -29.11 -3.11 10.66
CA ASP A 23 -29.57 -2.48 9.42
C ASP A 23 -28.67 -1.33 8.94
N LEU A 24 -28.36 -1.31 7.64
CA LEU A 24 -27.52 -0.28 7.01
C LEU A 24 -28.30 1.00 6.67
N ASP A 25 -29.64 0.97 6.75
CA ASP A 25 -30.50 2.11 6.42
C ASP A 25 -30.60 3.14 7.57
N THR A 26 -30.07 2.83 8.76
CA THR A 26 -30.02 3.75 9.91
C THR A 26 -28.60 4.28 10.15
N ARG A 27 -28.03 4.99 9.16
CA ARG A 27 -26.81 5.79 9.37
C ARG A 27 -27.16 7.08 10.11
N GLU A 28 -27.17 7.01 11.44
CA GLU A 28 -26.67 8.11 12.25
C GLU A 28 -25.37 7.64 12.90
N ASP A 29 -24.30 8.42 12.74
CA ASP A 29 -23.02 8.25 13.42
C ASP A 29 -23.18 8.46 14.94
N GLN A 30 -23.84 7.53 15.63
CA GLN A 30 -23.88 7.54 17.09
C GLN A 30 -22.52 7.11 17.63
N ARG A 31 -21.92 7.99 18.44
CA ARG A 31 -20.69 7.68 19.18
C ARG A 31 -20.94 6.43 20.01
N SER A 32 -19.91 5.62 20.25
CA SER A 32 -20.03 4.41 21.08
C SER A 32 -20.59 4.70 22.48
N SER A 33 -20.41 5.92 22.99
CA SER A 33 -21.01 6.45 24.22
C SER A 33 -22.53 6.72 24.15
N GLU A 34 -23.10 6.78 22.96
CA GLU A 34 -24.48 7.21 22.68
C GLU A 34 -25.37 6.04 22.22
N ARG A 35 -24.80 4.85 22.01
CA ARG A 35 -25.54 3.66 21.55
C ARG A 35 -26.42 3.11 22.67
N GLN A 36 -27.72 2.98 22.39
CA GLN A 36 -28.66 2.33 23.31
C GLN A 36 -28.41 0.82 23.37
N TRP A 37 -28.69 0.25 24.54
CA TRP A 37 -28.47 -1.16 24.84
C TRP A 37 -29.52 -1.98 24.09
N SER A 38 -29.14 -3.12 23.51
CA SER A 38 -30.10 -4.03 22.89
C SER A 38 -30.54 -5.10 23.88
N ASP A 39 -31.78 -5.58 23.78
CA ASP A 39 -32.33 -6.63 24.65
C ASP A 39 -31.55 -7.96 24.61
N GLY A 40 -30.62 -8.14 23.66
CA GLY A 40 -29.80 -9.34 23.51
C GLY A 40 -28.30 -9.15 23.84
N GLY A 41 -27.88 -8.00 24.36
CA GLY A 41 -26.46 -7.79 24.70
C GLY A 41 -26.11 -6.36 25.12
N ALA A 42 -25.09 -6.25 25.99
CA ALA A 42 -24.53 -4.98 26.43
C ALA A 42 -23.36 -4.54 25.55
N TRP A 43 -23.37 -3.27 25.13
CA TRP A 43 -22.21 -2.64 24.47
C TRP A 43 -21.28 -2.05 25.54
N LEU A 44 -20.00 -2.37 25.49
CA LEU A 44 -18.99 -1.80 26.39
C LEU A 44 -18.26 -0.64 25.70
N HIS A 45 -18.34 0.55 26.29
CA HIS A 45 -17.55 1.71 25.90
C HIS A 45 -16.36 1.89 26.87
N ILE A 46 -15.13 1.65 26.41
CA ILE A 46 -13.89 2.07 27.11
C ILE A 46 -13.24 3.18 26.25
N PRO A 47 -13.04 4.38 26.80
CA PRO A 47 -12.44 5.50 26.07
C PRO A 47 -11.01 5.17 25.59
N GLY A 48 -10.68 5.49 24.34
CA GLY A 48 -9.33 5.35 23.78
C GLY A 48 -8.93 3.96 23.32
N SER A 49 -9.82 2.97 23.42
CA SER A 49 -9.61 1.64 22.84
C SER A 49 -10.49 1.47 21.60
N GLU A 50 -9.89 0.94 20.54
CA GLU A 50 -10.62 0.46 19.36
C GLU A 50 -11.10 -0.97 19.65
N TYR A 51 -12.41 -1.23 19.61
CA TYR A 51 -12.93 -2.58 19.82
C TYR A 51 -13.09 -3.33 18.52
N MET A 52 -12.87 -4.65 18.56
CA MET A 52 -13.32 -5.52 17.48
C MET A 52 -14.38 -6.55 17.93
N PHE A 53 -14.31 -7.16 19.12
CA PHE A 53 -15.33 -8.13 19.55
C PHE A 53 -15.30 -8.47 21.06
N GLY A 54 -16.46 -8.80 21.63
CA GLY A 54 -16.62 -9.36 22.97
C GLY A 54 -17.86 -10.25 23.08
N ARG A 55 -17.87 -11.19 24.03
CA ARG A 55 -18.97 -12.14 24.24
C ARG A 55 -19.24 -12.35 25.72
N PHE A 56 -20.51 -12.27 26.09
CA PHE A 56 -20.99 -12.71 27.40
C PHE A 56 -21.25 -14.22 27.39
N GLY A 57 -20.76 -14.93 28.40
CA GLY A 57 -21.21 -16.27 28.75
C GLY A 57 -22.30 -16.15 29.80
N PHE A 58 -23.42 -16.85 29.59
CA PHE A 58 -24.55 -16.92 30.52
C PHE A 58 -24.54 -18.24 31.28
N ASP A 59 -25.31 -18.36 32.35
CA ASP A 59 -25.62 -19.66 32.95
C ASP A 59 -26.52 -20.51 32.05
N ASP A 60 -26.70 -21.78 32.44
CA ASP A 60 -27.42 -22.79 31.64
C ASP A 60 -28.86 -22.37 31.29
N ASP A 61 -29.49 -21.59 32.18
CA ASP A 61 -30.83 -21.04 32.00
C ASP A 61 -30.85 -19.74 31.16
N GLY A 62 -29.68 -19.22 30.78
CA GLY A 62 -29.54 -17.95 30.07
C GLY A 62 -29.97 -16.73 30.89
N ALA A 63 -30.16 -16.88 32.20
CA ALA A 63 -30.81 -15.91 33.08
C ALA A 63 -29.83 -14.87 33.64
N ALA A 64 -28.56 -15.23 33.82
CA ALA A 64 -27.54 -14.31 34.30
C ALA A 64 -26.21 -14.48 33.54
N ALA A 65 -25.57 -13.35 33.21
CA ALA A 65 -24.22 -13.35 32.69
C ALA A 65 -23.22 -13.81 33.77
N ARG A 66 -22.40 -14.80 33.44
CA ARG A 66 -21.40 -15.42 34.32
C ARG A 66 -19.97 -15.09 33.93
N SER A 67 -19.73 -14.77 32.66
CA SER A 67 -18.41 -14.41 32.16
C SER A 67 -18.51 -13.39 31.04
N PHE A 68 -17.43 -12.66 30.82
CA PHE A 68 -17.28 -11.74 29.70
C PHE A 68 -15.89 -11.91 29.10
N LEU A 69 -15.85 -12.25 27.81
CA LEU A 69 -14.62 -12.35 27.04
C LEU A 69 -14.52 -11.15 26.10
N PHE A 70 -13.35 -10.55 26.05
CA PHE A 70 -13.16 -9.27 25.36
C PHE A 70 -11.80 -9.22 24.66
N PHE A 71 -11.78 -8.71 23.43
CA PHE A 71 -10.58 -8.54 22.62
C PHE A 71 -10.48 -7.11 22.06
N ALA A 72 -9.34 -6.48 22.30
CA ALA A 72 -8.99 -5.16 21.76
C ALA A 72 -8.24 -5.32 20.43
N THR A 73 -8.06 -4.22 19.69
CA THR A 73 -7.28 -4.21 18.43
C THR A 73 -5.85 -4.73 18.58
N ASN A 74 -5.26 -4.62 19.78
CA ASN A 74 -3.90 -5.07 20.06
C ASN A 74 -3.84 -6.43 20.80
N THR A 75 -4.94 -7.19 20.89
CA THR A 75 -4.88 -8.50 21.56
C THR A 75 -4.07 -9.50 20.74
N SER A 76 -2.96 -9.98 21.29
CA SER A 76 -2.16 -11.05 20.71
C SER A 76 -2.69 -12.42 21.14
N PHE A 77 -3.40 -13.11 20.25
CA PHE A 77 -3.89 -14.47 20.49
C PHE A 77 -2.75 -15.48 20.72
N ALA A 78 -1.60 -15.23 20.09
CA ALA A 78 -0.41 -16.05 20.28
C ALA A 78 0.11 -16.06 21.72
N TRP A 79 -0.16 -14.99 22.47
CA TRP A 79 0.28 -14.83 23.86
C TRP A 79 -0.89 -14.84 24.85
N THR A 80 -2.09 -15.16 24.39
CA THR A 80 -3.29 -15.25 25.23
C THR A 80 -3.52 -16.72 25.61
N VAL A 81 -3.58 -16.99 26.91
CA VAL A 81 -3.80 -18.32 27.49
C VAL A 81 -4.95 -18.21 28.49
N PHE A 82 -5.84 -19.20 28.54
CA PHE A 82 -6.83 -19.31 29.62
C PHE A 82 -6.34 -20.28 30.68
N GLU A 83 -6.71 -20.01 31.94
CA GLU A 83 -6.40 -20.91 33.04
C GLU A 83 -6.94 -22.32 32.76
N GLY A 84 -6.06 -23.32 32.77
CA GLY A 84 -6.39 -24.72 32.47
C GLY A 84 -6.40 -25.09 30.98
N LEU A 85 -6.11 -24.16 30.06
CA LEU A 85 -5.97 -24.42 28.63
C LEU A 85 -4.53 -24.12 28.19
N GLU A 86 -3.70 -25.17 28.08
CA GLU A 86 -2.46 -25.11 27.31
C GLU A 86 -2.64 -25.90 26.00
N PRO A 87 -2.24 -25.36 24.83
CA PRO A 87 -1.44 -24.14 24.59
C PRO A 87 -2.27 -22.84 24.39
N ALA A 88 -1.58 -21.72 24.11
CA ALA A 88 -2.18 -20.42 23.79
C ALA A 88 -3.23 -20.47 22.67
N LEU A 89 -4.12 -19.47 22.63
CA LEU A 89 -5.25 -19.39 21.70
C LEU A 89 -4.85 -19.29 20.23
N GLY A 90 -3.61 -18.86 19.96
CA GLY A 90 -3.04 -18.81 18.63
C GLY A 90 -1.59 -19.30 18.63
N LYS A 91 -1.09 -19.61 17.44
CA LYS A 91 0.34 -19.79 17.22
C LYS A 91 0.96 -18.44 16.90
N GLU A 92 2.13 -18.14 17.46
CA GLU A 92 2.92 -17.00 17.00
C GLU A 92 3.42 -17.28 15.57
N GLU A 93 3.09 -16.38 14.65
CA GLU A 93 3.50 -16.46 13.25
C GLU A 93 4.59 -15.43 12.97
N THR A 94 5.70 -15.89 12.40
CA THR A 94 6.67 -15.01 11.75
C THR A 94 6.01 -14.25 10.59
N PRO A 95 6.56 -13.10 10.14
CA PRO A 95 6.03 -12.38 8.98
C PRO A 95 5.95 -13.23 7.71
N ARG A 96 6.83 -14.23 7.56
CA ARG A 96 6.82 -15.18 6.45
C ARG A 96 5.68 -16.19 6.56
N GLU A 97 5.50 -16.81 7.74
CA GLU A 97 4.38 -17.74 7.97
C GLU A 97 3.03 -17.04 7.79
N ARG A 98 2.90 -15.80 8.27
CA ARG A 98 1.68 -14.99 8.11
C ARG A 98 1.37 -14.71 6.65
N LEU A 99 2.39 -14.37 5.85
CA LEU A 99 2.25 -14.18 4.41
C LEU A 99 1.79 -15.47 3.73
N GLU A 100 2.45 -16.60 4.01
CA GLU A 100 2.11 -17.88 3.41
C GLU A 100 0.71 -18.36 3.79
N ARG A 101 0.27 -18.10 5.03
CA ARG A 101 -1.10 -18.34 5.45
C ARG A 101 -2.09 -17.44 4.70
N LYS A 102 -1.86 -16.13 4.66
CA LYS A 102 -2.73 -15.19 3.93
C LYS A 102 -2.85 -15.54 2.44
N LEU A 103 -1.76 -15.97 1.80
CA LEU A 103 -1.79 -16.45 0.41
C LEU A 103 -2.66 -17.71 0.28
N ARG A 104 -2.54 -18.68 1.20
CA ARG A 104 -3.41 -19.88 1.20
C ARG A 104 -4.87 -19.58 1.48
N GLU A 105 -5.16 -18.54 2.24
CA GLU A 105 -6.51 -18.08 2.56
C GLU A 105 -7.13 -17.22 1.45
N GLY A 106 -6.40 -16.98 0.34
CA GLY A 106 -6.90 -16.15 -0.77
C GLY A 106 -6.98 -14.66 -0.42
N PHE A 107 -6.16 -14.19 0.51
CA PHE A 107 -6.13 -12.77 0.88
C PHE A 107 -5.75 -11.89 -0.33
N ASP A 108 -6.51 -10.82 -0.55
CA ASP A 108 -6.26 -9.87 -1.63
C ASP A 108 -5.14 -8.89 -1.25
N PHE A 109 -3.98 -9.01 -1.91
CA PHE A 109 -2.86 -8.06 -1.79
C PHE A 109 -2.82 -7.02 -2.92
N SER A 110 -3.92 -6.86 -3.67
CA SER A 110 -4.07 -5.79 -4.67
C SER A 110 -4.01 -4.40 -4.03
N GLY A 111 -4.49 -4.27 -2.79
CA GLY A 111 -4.62 -3.01 -2.05
C GLY A 111 -5.74 -2.09 -2.55
N LEU A 112 -6.61 -2.57 -3.45
CA LEU A 112 -7.68 -1.76 -4.03
C LEU A 112 -8.76 -1.39 -3.00
N ASP A 113 -9.20 -2.35 -2.19
CA ASP A 113 -10.24 -2.08 -1.19
C ASP A 113 -9.73 -1.16 -0.09
N THR A 114 -8.50 -1.34 0.38
CA THR A 114 -7.84 -0.41 1.30
C THR A 114 -7.72 1.00 0.68
N LEU A 115 -7.30 1.12 -0.58
CA LEU A 115 -7.19 2.40 -1.25
C LEU A 115 -8.56 3.08 -1.41
N ARG A 116 -9.61 2.33 -1.73
CA ARG A 116 -10.99 2.83 -1.80
C ARG A 116 -11.48 3.31 -0.44
N GLU A 117 -11.24 2.54 0.61
CA GLU A 117 -11.64 2.90 1.98
C GLU A 117 -10.96 4.19 2.43
N LEU A 118 -9.64 4.28 2.27
CA LEU A 118 -8.86 5.44 2.68
C LEU A 118 -9.19 6.72 1.89
N SER A 119 -9.71 6.57 0.67
CA SER A 119 -10.01 7.69 -0.22
C SER A 119 -11.49 8.09 -0.25
N ARG A 120 -12.34 7.42 0.55
CA ARG A 120 -13.72 7.84 0.76
C ARG A 120 -13.75 9.22 1.40
N VAL A 121 -14.50 10.13 0.78
CA VAL A 121 -14.82 11.43 1.38
C VAL A 121 -15.72 11.17 2.59
N PRO A 122 -15.34 11.60 3.80
CA PRO A 122 -16.21 11.46 4.96
C PRO A 122 -17.53 12.20 4.72
N GLU A 123 -18.66 11.51 4.91
CA GLU A 123 -20.00 12.09 4.75
C GLU A 123 -20.29 13.21 5.77
N TYR A 124 -19.48 13.33 6.83
CA TYR A 124 -19.75 14.17 7.99
C TYR A 124 -18.64 15.16 8.31
N GLY A 125 -18.34 16.12 7.42
CA GLY A 125 -17.60 17.36 7.75
C GLY A 125 -16.18 17.20 8.35
N ILE A 126 -15.68 15.98 8.53
CA ILE A 126 -14.32 15.68 8.93
C ILE A 126 -13.49 15.89 7.68
N SER A 127 -12.58 16.86 7.72
CA SER A 127 -11.58 17.03 6.68
C SER A 127 -10.81 15.72 6.55
N SER A 128 -10.99 15.01 5.44
CA SER A 128 -10.14 13.87 5.12
C SER A 128 -8.69 14.34 5.18
N LEU A 129 -7.84 13.63 5.94
CA LEU A 129 -6.40 13.92 5.99
C LEU A 129 -5.73 13.66 4.63
N PHE A 130 -6.40 12.94 3.73
CA PHE A 130 -5.88 12.53 2.42
C PHE A 130 -6.87 12.84 1.30
N PRO A 131 -6.40 13.28 0.12
CA PRO A 131 -7.28 13.71 -0.96
C PRO A 131 -8.00 12.52 -1.63
N PRO A 132 -9.23 12.72 -2.11
CA PRO A 132 -9.96 11.72 -2.89
C PRO A 132 -9.26 11.43 -4.24
N PRO A 133 -9.61 10.35 -4.95
CA PRO A 133 -9.12 10.11 -6.29
C PRO A 133 -9.48 11.29 -7.23
N PRO A 134 -8.63 11.59 -8.23
CA PRO A 134 -9.02 12.50 -9.30
C PRO A 134 -10.31 12.03 -10.00
N PRO A 135 -11.05 12.96 -10.66
CA PRO A 135 -12.17 12.58 -11.51
C PRO A 135 -11.77 11.48 -12.50
N ARG A 136 -12.66 10.51 -12.71
CA ARG A 136 -12.41 9.37 -13.61
C ARG A 136 -12.01 9.79 -15.03
N THR A 137 -12.50 10.95 -15.48
CA THR A 137 -12.19 11.56 -16.77
C THR A 137 -10.73 12.02 -16.90
N ASP A 138 -10.08 12.28 -15.77
CA ASP A 138 -8.70 12.77 -15.71
C ASP A 138 -7.69 11.63 -15.55
N CYS A 139 -8.18 10.42 -15.24
CA CYS A 139 -7.38 9.21 -15.13
C CYS A 139 -7.13 8.56 -16.49
N LEU A 140 -5.88 8.17 -16.75
CA LEU A 140 -5.38 7.60 -17.99
C LEU A 140 -5.17 6.09 -17.88
N GLY A 141 -5.02 5.41 -19.03
CA GLY A 141 -4.91 3.95 -19.11
C GLY A 141 -6.26 3.22 -18.96
N PRO A 142 -6.30 1.87 -18.86
CA PRO A 142 -5.14 1.01 -18.94
C PRO A 142 -4.53 1.07 -20.34
N TYR A 143 -3.22 0.99 -20.41
CA TYR A 143 -2.49 0.97 -21.67
C TYR A 143 -2.42 -0.46 -22.23
N ASN A 144 -1.98 -0.63 -23.48
CA ASN A 144 -1.65 -1.97 -23.95
C ASN A 144 -0.36 -2.42 -23.25
N ARG A 145 -0.26 -3.71 -22.88
CA ARG A 145 0.99 -4.24 -22.29
C ARG A 145 2.18 -4.10 -23.25
N SER A 146 1.93 -4.04 -24.56
CA SER A 146 2.93 -3.72 -25.57
C SER A 146 3.47 -2.29 -25.49
N ASP A 147 2.88 -1.42 -24.67
CA ASP A 147 3.32 -0.06 -24.41
C ASP A 147 4.17 0.04 -23.14
N HIS A 148 4.23 -1.01 -22.32
CA HIS A 148 5.04 -1.04 -21.11
C HIS A 148 6.51 -0.77 -21.45
N VAL A 149 7.13 0.08 -20.64
CA VAL A 149 8.48 0.59 -20.87
C VAL A 149 9.52 -0.09 -19.96
N LEU A 150 9.08 -0.69 -18.85
CA LEU A 150 9.93 -1.44 -17.93
C LEU A 150 9.62 -2.93 -18.01
N ARG A 151 10.67 -3.77 -18.11
CA ARG A 151 10.56 -5.22 -17.92
C ARG A 151 10.79 -5.55 -16.45
N ALA A 152 10.56 -6.83 -16.10
CA ALA A 152 10.89 -7.38 -14.79
C ALA A 152 12.34 -7.09 -14.38
N GLN A 153 13.30 -7.10 -15.31
CA GLN A 153 14.70 -6.77 -15.05
C GLN A 153 14.85 -5.34 -14.53
N GLU A 154 14.29 -4.34 -15.23
CA GLU A 154 14.43 -2.94 -14.83
C GLU A 154 13.72 -2.66 -13.50
N ILE A 155 12.54 -3.23 -13.28
CA ILE A 155 11.81 -3.08 -12.01
C ILE A 155 12.60 -3.70 -10.86
N ASN A 156 13.23 -4.87 -11.07
CA ASN A 156 14.10 -5.48 -10.06
C ASN A 156 15.39 -4.67 -9.81
N ALA A 157 16.00 -4.12 -10.85
CA ALA A 157 17.17 -3.25 -10.71
C ALA A 157 16.84 -2.02 -9.85
N ILE A 158 15.70 -1.38 -10.12
CA ILE A 158 15.18 -0.26 -9.32
C ILE A 158 14.88 -0.71 -7.87
N ARG A 159 14.25 -1.87 -7.68
CA ARG A 159 13.91 -2.41 -6.35
C ARG A 159 15.12 -2.49 -5.42
N VAL A 160 16.24 -3.01 -5.92
CA VAL A 160 17.45 -3.26 -5.11
C VAL A 160 18.39 -2.06 -5.04
N TYR A 161 18.15 -1.01 -5.84
CA TYR A 161 19.01 0.16 -5.87
C TYR A 161 18.95 0.94 -4.55
N ARG A 162 20.13 1.24 -3.99
CA ARG A 162 20.28 2.01 -2.75
C ARG A 162 21.40 3.03 -2.94
N ASN A 163 21.12 4.29 -2.63
CA ASN A 163 22.08 5.38 -2.71
C ASN A 163 22.19 6.09 -1.36
N ALA A 164 23.39 6.08 -0.78
CA ALA A 164 23.63 6.65 0.55
C ALA A 164 23.40 8.17 0.61
N GLU A 165 23.69 8.92 -0.46
CA GLU A 165 23.45 10.37 -0.49
C GLU A 165 21.94 10.67 -0.52
N GLU A 166 21.17 9.91 -1.30
CA GLU A 166 19.73 10.11 -1.46
C GLU A 166 18.93 9.58 -0.27
N MET A 167 19.48 8.61 0.43
CA MET A 167 18.89 8.02 1.64
C MET A 167 19.33 8.72 2.90
N LYS A 168 20.04 9.85 2.77
CA LYS A 168 20.59 10.58 3.91
C LYS A 168 19.47 11.04 4.82
N LEU A 169 19.39 10.41 6.00
CA LEU A 169 18.40 10.74 7.01
C LEU A 169 19.11 11.50 8.12
N VAL A 170 18.90 12.82 8.20
CA VAL A 170 19.43 13.62 9.30
C VAL A 170 18.31 13.93 10.27
N LEU A 171 18.40 13.39 11.50
CA LEU A 171 17.43 13.64 12.56
C LEU A 171 18.16 14.32 13.72
N HIS A 172 17.73 15.54 14.10
CA HIS A 172 18.37 16.34 15.15
C HIS A 172 19.89 16.52 14.95
N GLY A 173 20.32 16.75 13.69
CA GLY A 173 21.74 16.91 13.34
C GLY A 173 22.56 15.63 13.36
N ARG A 174 21.96 14.46 13.62
CA ARG A 174 22.62 13.16 13.53
C ARG A 174 22.31 12.48 12.22
N ASP A 175 23.35 11.97 11.58
CA ASP A 175 23.24 11.11 10.41
C ASP A 175 22.75 9.71 10.83
N LEU A 176 21.52 9.39 10.45
CA LEU A 176 20.84 8.11 10.67
C LEU A 176 20.68 7.32 9.38
N THR A 177 21.47 7.62 8.35
CA THR A 177 21.41 6.96 7.03
C THR A 177 21.61 5.45 7.12
N PHE A 178 22.38 4.99 8.11
CA PHE A 178 22.58 3.56 8.37
C PHE A 178 21.28 2.80 8.67
N ILE A 179 20.27 3.47 9.26
CA ILE A 179 18.96 2.88 9.54
C ILE A 179 18.23 2.55 8.23
N GLY A 180 18.39 3.39 7.20
CA GLY A 180 17.79 3.17 5.88
C GLY A 180 18.57 2.19 4.99
N LEU A 181 19.91 2.18 5.09
CA LEU A 181 20.76 1.28 4.30
C LEU A 181 20.78 -0.17 4.81
N GLY A 182 20.48 -0.37 6.11
CA GLY A 182 20.47 -1.69 6.74
C GLY A 182 19.15 -2.46 6.60
N THR A 183 18.10 -1.87 6.02
CA THR A 183 16.82 -2.57 5.86
C THR A 183 16.94 -3.66 4.78
N THR A 184 16.54 -4.88 5.13
CA THR A 184 16.37 -5.97 4.16
C THR A 184 15.47 -5.51 3.01
N ILE A 185 15.83 -5.90 1.78
CA ILE A 185 15.05 -5.58 0.59
C ILE A 185 14.14 -6.78 0.30
N GLY A 186 12.85 -6.64 0.57
CA GLY A 186 11.82 -7.63 0.30
C GLY A 186 11.74 -7.97 -1.18
N GLU A 187 11.52 -9.25 -1.48
CA GLU A 187 11.28 -9.75 -2.82
C GLU A 187 9.85 -9.42 -3.29
N PHE A 188 9.62 -9.53 -4.60
CA PHE A 188 8.26 -9.57 -5.11
C PHE A 188 7.67 -10.96 -4.86
N ILE A 189 6.40 -11.01 -4.46
CA ILE A 189 5.75 -12.22 -3.97
C ILE A 189 4.76 -12.74 -5.01
N GLU A 190 4.88 -14.02 -5.38
CA GLU A 190 3.88 -14.69 -6.22
C GLU A 190 2.56 -14.91 -5.46
N PRO A 191 1.39 -14.82 -6.13
CA PRO A 191 1.17 -14.56 -7.56
C PRO A 191 1.11 -13.05 -7.95
N TRP A 192 1.53 -12.16 -7.06
CA TRP A 192 1.35 -10.71 -7.18
C TRP A 192 2.44 -9.98 -7.97
N THR A 193 3.46 -10.70 -8.44
CA THR A 193 4.58 -10.14 -9.19
C THR A 193 4.14 -9.47 -10.50
N GLU A 194 3.38 -10.17 -11.34
CA GLU A 194 2.88 -9.61 -12.62
C GLU A 194 1.89 -8.44 -12.40
N PRO A 195 0.90 -8.52 -11.50
CA PRO A 195 0.08 -7.37 -11.14
C PRO A 195 0.90 -6.16 -10.66
N LEU A 196 2.01 -6.37 -9.96
CA LEU A 196 2.91 -5.31 -9.52
C LEU A 196 3.64 -4.68 -10.72
N TYR A 197 4.13 -5.48 -11.67
CA TYR A 197 4.78 -4.97 -12.88
C TYR A 197 3.82 -4.16 -13.75
N ASP A 198 2.58 -4.64 -13.89
CA ASP A 198 1.51 -3.90 -14.55
C ASP A 198 1.25 -2.57 -13.84
N LEU A 199 1.07 -2.58 -12.51
CA LEU A 199 0.83 -1.36 -11.73
C LEU A 199 1.94 -0.31 -11.91
N VAL A 200 3.21 -0.72 -11.79
CA VAL A 200 4.36 0.19 -11.92
C VAL A 200 4.44 0.80 -13.32
N ASN A 201 4.24 0.00 -14.37
CA ASN A 201 4.22 0.52 -15.74
C ASN A 201 3.04 1.46 -15.97
N GLU A 202 1.85 1.13 -15.49
CA GLU A 202 0.64 1.95 -15.67
C GLU A 202 0.74 3.33 -15.00
N MET A 203 1.32 3.38 -13.79
CA MET A 203 1.63 4.64 -13.12
C MET A 203 2.62 5.47 -13.94
N LEU A 204 3.69 4.85 -14.42
CA LEU A 204 4.72 5.50 -15.23
C LEU A 204 4.15 6.05 -16.54
N LEU A 205 3.41 5.25 -17.30
CA LEU A 205 2.83 5.67 -18.58
C LEU A 205 1.83 6.82 -18.41
N SER A 206 1.02 6.79 -17.35
CA SER A 206 0.10 7.88 -17.02
C SER A 206 0.85 9.18 -16.69
N TYR A 207 1.95 9.08 -15.94
CA TYR A 207 2.83 10.22 -15.67
C TYR A 207 3.45 10.79 -16.95
N LEU A 208 3.98 9.93 -17.82
CA LEU A 208 4.59 10.34 -19.09
C LEU A 208 3.57 11.07 -19.98
N GLN A 209 2.38 10.50 -20.16
CA GLN A 209 1.35 11.10 -21.02
C GLN A 209 0.82 12.42 -20.44
N ARG A 210 0.56 12.48 -19.13
CA ARG A 210 -0.02 13.67 -18.50
C ARG A 210 0.98 14.80 -18.29
N THR A 211 2.22 14.47 -17.92
CA THR A 211 3.19 15.46 -17.47
C THR A 211 4.25 15.75 -18.52
N VAL A 212 4.77 14.72 -19.19
CA VAL A 212 5.93 14.88 -20.09
C VAL A 212 5.50 15.35 -21.48
N ILE A 213 4.44 14.78 -22.05
CA ILE A 213 3.98 15.16 -23.41
C ILE A 213 3.69 16.67 -23.52
N PRO A 214 2.96 17.31 -22.58
CA PRO A 214 2.65 18.73 -22.70
C PRO A 214 3.85 19.67 -22.45
N HIS A 215 4.90 19.19 -21.79
CA HIS A 215 6.00 20.03 -21.27
C HIS A 215 7.39 19.59 -21.77
N SER A 216 7.41 18.89 -22.90
CA SER A 216 8.53 18.16 -23.49
C SER A 216 9.82 18.97 -23.74
N ALA A 217 9.76 20.30 -23.70
CA ALA A 217 10.89 21.18 -24.01
C ALA A 217 11.55 21.88 -22.79
N ALA A 218 10.97 21.79 -21.58
CA ALA A 218 11.45 22.59 -20.45
C ALA A 218 11.55 21.78 -19.15
N VAL A 219 12.79 21.40 -18.79
CA VAL A 219 13.11 20.66 -17.54
C VAL A 219 12.55 21.35 -16.29
N GLU A 220 12.61 22.68 -16.26
CA GLU A 220 12.11 23.46 -15.12
C GLU A 220 10.58 23.41 -14.98
N VAL A 221 9.87 23.06 -16.06
CA VAL A 221 8.41 22.85 -16.03
C VAL A 221 8.08 21.43 -15.57
N LEU A 222 8.92 20.45 -15.88
CA LEU A 222 8.78 19.08 -15.36
C LEU A 222 9.03 19.03 -13.84
N PHE A 223 9.97 19.84 -13.35
CA PHE A 223 10.41 19.89 -11.95
C PHE A 223 10.35 21.33 -11.41
N PRO A 224 9.15 21.91 -11.22
CA PRO A 224 8.99 23.30 -10.81
C PRO A 224 9.61 23.61 -9.45
N ARG A 225 9.72 22.63 -8.54
CA ARG A 225 10.29 22.80 -7.20
C ARG A 225 11.76 22.37 -7.09
N HIS A 226 12.51 22.35 -8.21
CA HIS A 226 13.91 21.91 -8.25
C HIS A 226 14.90 22.76 -7.41
N ARG A 227 14.46 23.88 -6.83
CA ARG A 227 15.27 24.75 -5.94
C ARG A 227 14.87 24.65 -4.48
N GLU A 228 13.81 23.92 -4.16
CA GLU A 228 13.29 23.80 -2.79
C GLU A 228 13.90 22.56 -2.12
N ASP A 229 14.77 22.78 -1.13
CA ASP A 229 15.49 21.69 -0.47
C ASP A 229 14.52 20.64 0.13
N GLY A 230 14.91 19.36 0.03
CA GLY A 230 14.11 18.24 0.49
C GLY A 230 12.92 17.84 -0.40
N GLN A 231 12.71 18.46 -1.57
CA GLN A 231 11.67 18.06 -2.52
C GLN A 231 12.17 16.96 -3.50
N LEU A 232 11.25 16.10 -3.92
CA LEU A 232 11.41 15.09 -4.97
C LEU A 232 11.92 15.71 -6.28
N ASP A 233 11.46 16.92 -6.59
CA ASP A 233 11.83 17.68 -7.79
C ASP A 233 13.32 18.01 -7.86
N VAL A 234 13.97 18.31 -6.72
CA VAL A 234 15.41 18.58 -6.67
C VAL A 234 16.19 17.38 -7.18
N TRP A 235 15.82 16.20 -6.70
CA TRP A 235 16.49 14.96 -7.08
C TRP A 235 16.16 14.55 -8.51
N CYS A 236 14.89 14.67 -8.93
CA CYS A 236 14.52 14.39 -10.31
C CYS A 236 15.24 15.31 -11.30
N HIS A 237 15.36 16.60 -10.98
CA HIS A 237 16.12 17.57 -11.78
C HIS A 237 17.61 17.24 -11.82
N ARG A 238 18.21 16.88 -10.68
CA ARG A 238 19.61 16.42 -10.61
C ARG A 238 19.85 15.20 -11.51
N HIS A 239 19.00 14.18 -11.40
CA HIS A 239 19.05 12.97 -12.24
C HIS A 239 18.84 13.27 -13.72
N PHE A 240 17.96 14.22 -14.03
CA PHE A 240 17.75 14.67 -15.39
C PHE A 240 19.03 15.29 -15.97
N ARG A 241 19.66 16.22 -15.24
CA ARG A 241 20.77 17.05 -15.72
C ARG A 241 22.17 16.41 -15.64
N GLN A 242 22.36 15.39 -14.81
CA GLN A 242 23.67 14.81 -14.53
C GLN A 242 23.77 13.37 -15.06
N PRO A 243 23.95 13.18 -16.39
CA PRO A 243 24.16 11.85 -16.95
C PRO A 243 25.38 11.19 -16.29
N GLY A 244 25.19 9.96 -15.80
CA GLY A 244 26.26 9.15 -15.23
C GLY A 244 26.63 9.42 -13.76
N ALA A 245 26.02 10.40 -13.09
CA ALA A 245 26.33 10.67 -11.68
C ALA A 245 25.98 9.48 -10.78
N LEU A 246 24.86 8.79 -11.04
CA LEU A 246 24.31 7.76 -10.17
C LEU A 246 23.66 6.63 -10.99
N PRO A 247 24.43 5.80 -11.70
CA PRO A 247 23.87 4.71 -12.50
C PRO A 247 23.21 3.65 -11.60
N ILE A 248 22.07 3.14 -12.02
CA ILE A 248 21.42 1.99 -11.40
C ILE A 248 22.05 0.71 -12.00
N PRO A 249 22.71 -0.15 -11.21
CA PRO A 249 23.29 -1.38 -11.72
C PRO A 249 22.22 -2.28 -12.34
N SER A 250 22.55 -2.90 -13.48
CA SER A 250 21.65 -3.82 -14.23
C SER A 250 20.39 -3.18 -14.83
N PHE A 251 20.25 -1.85 -14.73
CA PHE A 251 19.18 -1.10 -15.37
C PHE A 251 19.57 -0.72 -16.81
N ASP A 252 18.84 -1.24 -17.79
CA ASP A 252 19.06 -0.95 -19.21
C ASP A 252 18.45 0.40 -19.60
N SER A 253 19.16 1.47 -19.26
CA SER A 253 18.71 2.84 -19.53
C SER A 253 18.48 3.11 -21.02
N ALA A 254 19.25 2.48 -21.91
CA ALA A 254 19.09 2.64 -23.36
C ALA A 254 17.78 2.02 -23.85
N TYR A 255 17.47 0.80 -23.40
CA TYR A 255 16.19 0.15 -23.67
C TYR A 255 15.03 1.01 -23.16
N VAL A 256 15.04 1.42 -21.89
CA VAL A 256 13.94 2.20 -21.31
C VAL A 256 13.78 3.55 -22.03
N SER A 257 14.88 4.24 -22.35
CA SER A 257 14.83 5.50 -23.11
C SER A 257 14.19 5.29 -24.48
N SER A 258 14.56 4.24 -25.20
CA SER A 258 13.95 3.90 -26.50
C SER A 258 12.43 3.64 -26.37
N ARG A 259 12.02 2.92 -25.32
CA ARG A 259 10.61 2.62 -25.05
C ARG A 259 9.82 3.87 -24.68
N ILE A 260 10.40 4.76 -23.87
CA ILE A 260 9.81 6.06 -23.53
C ILE A 260 9.67 6.93 -24.79
N ALA A 261 10.72 7.05 -25.61
CA ALA A 261 10.65 7.79 -26.88
C ALA A 261 9.55 7.25 -27.82
N SER A 262 9.44 5.92 -27.92
CA SER A 262 8.41 5.26 -28.72
C SER A 262 6.99 5.47 -28.16
N PHE A 263 6.84 5.56 -26.83
CA PHE A 263 5.57 5.89 -26.22
C PHE A 263 5.20 7.37 -26.46
N LEU A 264 6.10 8.29 -26.16
CA LEU A 264 5.86 9.73 -26.28
C LEU A 264 5.55 10.15 -27.73
N SER A 265 6.23 9.55 -28.72
CA SER A 265 5.98 9.85 -30.14
C SER A 265 4.60 9.41 -30.64
N ARG A 266 3.96 8.41 -29.99
CA ARG A 266 2.62 7.93 -30.38
C ARG A 266 1.48 8.75 -29.81
N PHE A 267 1.69 9.38 -28.66
CA PHE A 267 0.65 10.11 -27.91
C PHE A 267 0.82 11.63 -27.96
N GLY A 268 1.84 12.16 -28.65
CA GLY A 268 1.98 13.60 -28.90
C GLY A 268 1.12 14.05 -30.09
N ASP A 269 0.36 15.15 -29.91
CA ASP A 269 -0.51 15.74 -30.95
C ASP A 269 0.29 16.34 -32.14
N VAL A 270 1.55 16.66 -31.89
CA VAL A 270 2.57 17.03 -32.89
C VAL A 270 3.68 15.99 -32.72
N PRO A 271 4.38 15.53 -33.77
CA PRO A 271 5.57 14.71 -33.60
C PRO A 271 6.60 15.51 -32.78
N VAL A 272 6.53 15.37 -31.45
CA VAL A 272 7.46 15.94 -30.52
C VAL A 272 8.74 15.16 -30.73
N VAL A 273 9.63 15.69 -31.57
CA VAL A 273 10.99 15.19 -31.70
C VAL A 273 11.72 15.64 -30.45
N LEU A 274 11.63 14.82 -29.40
CA LEU A 274 12.46 14.98 -28.22
C LEU A 274 13.91 14.67 -28.58
N GLU A 275 14.81 15.55 -28.18
CA GLU A 275 16.24 15.26 -28.24
C GLU A 275 16.57 14.01 -27.41
N ASP A 276 17.50 13.18 -27.90
CA ASP A 276 17.89 11.93 -27.24
C ASP A 276 18.32 12.15 -25.78
N GLU A 277 19.01 13.26 -25.51
CA GLU A 277 19.44 13.61 -24.14
C GLU A 277 18.25 14.01 -23.25
N CYS A 278 17.21 14.63 -23.81
CA CYS A 278 15.98 14.92 -23.07
C CYS A 278 15.30 13.61 -22.65
N VAL A 279 15.16 12.65 -23.57
CA VAL A 279 14.58 11.34 -23.26
C VAL A 279 15.44 10.60 -22.23
N ALA A 280 16.76 10.60 -22.39
CA ALA A 280 17.68 9.99 -21.44
C ALA A 280 17.57 10.64 -20.05
N GLY A 281 17.40 11.96 -19.98
CA GLY A 281 17.12 12.71 -18.75
C GLY A 281 15.81 12.32 -18.10
N ILE A 282 14.74 12.19 -18.88
CA ILE A 282 13.43 11.68 -18.42
C ILE A 282 13.64 10.29 -17.82
N THR A 283 14.27 9.36 -18.56
CA THR A 283 14.52 7.98 -18.11
C THR A 283 15.17 7.93 -16.73
N ARG A 284 16.22 8.75 -16.49
CA ARG A 284 16.89 8.81 -15.18
C ARG A 284 15.96 9.34 -14.09
N ALA A 285 15.22 10.41 -14.36
CA ALA A 285 14.29 10.99 -13.40
C ALA A 285 13.15 10.01 -13.02
N VAL A 286 12.54 9.32 -13.99
CA VAL A 286 11.50 8.31 -13.67
C VAL A 286 12.07 7.09 -12.96
N ALA A 287 13.28 6.63 -13.30
CA ALA A 287 13.94 5.54 -12.57
C ALA A 287 14.17 5.92 -11.10
N TYR A 288 14.56 7.17 -10.82
CA TYR A 288 14.67 7.68 -9.45
C TYR A 288 13.32 7.75 -8.73
N MET A 289 12.27 8.31 -9.36
CA MET A 289 10.93 8.36 -8.74
C MET A 289 10.42 6.96 -8.39
N LEU A 290 10.63 5.97 -9.25
CA LEU A 290 10.24 4.59 -8.99
C LEU A 290 11.12 3.91 -7.93
N THR A 291 12.39 4.30 -7.82
CA THR A 291 13.25 3.89 -6.68
C THR A 291 12.62 4.36 -5.37
N ARG A 292 12.14 5.61 -5.31
CA ARG A 292 11.46 6.15 -4.13
C ARG A 292 10.16 5.41 -3.81
N VAL A 293 9.35 5.11 -4.83
CA VAL A 293 8.14 4.30 -4.66
C VAL A 293 8.45 2.94 -4.07
N LEU A 294 9.41 2.20 -4.64
CA LEU A 294 9.75 0.84 -4.21
C LEU A 294 10.48 0.81 -2.85
N ASP A 295 11.28 1.84 -2.51
CA ASP A 295 11.87 1.96 -1.18
C ASP A 295 10.80 2.18 -0.10
N LEU A 296 9.83 3.07 -0.35
CA LEU A 296 8.72 3.26 0.56
C LEU A 296 7.85 2.00 0.68
N ALA A 297 7.56 1.33 -0.44
CA ALA A 297 6.82 0.07 -0.44
C ALA A 297 7.55 -1.01 0.39
N ASN A 298 8.87 -1.14 0.22
CA ASN A 298 9.70 -2.04 1.02
C ASN A 298 9.65 -1.74 2.52
N ARG A 299 9.72 -0.46 2.89
CA ARG A 299 9.60 -0.08 4.30
C ARG A 299 8.23 -0.45 4.85
N ARG A 300 7.16 -0.30 4.07
CA ARG A 300 5.80 -0.63 4.51
C ARG A 300 5.60 -2.12 4.71
N SER A 301 6.06 -2.96 3.78
CA SER A 301 5.95 -4.41 3.93
C SER A 301 6.62 -4.90 5.23
N ILE A 302 7.71 -4.26 5.63
CA ILE A 302 8.51 -4.64 6.81
C ILE A 302 8.01 -3.99 8.12
N LYS A 303 7.62 -2.71 8.10
CA LYS A 303 7.49 -1.86 9.31
C LYS A 303 6.38 -2.29 10.29
N ALA A 304 5.45 -3.14 9.88
CA ALA A 304 4.40 -3.69 10.75
C ALA A 304 4.45 -5.23 10.89
N GLY A 305 5.51 -5.87 10.37
CA GLY A 305 5.57 -7.33 10.28
C GLY A 305 4.42 -7.93 9.46
N GLU A 306 3.74 -7.12 8.63
CA GLU A 306 2.52 -7.50 7.93
C GLU A 306 2.77 -8.60 6.91
N HIS A 307 3.89 -8.53 6.15
CA HIS A 307 4.35 -9.58 5.24
C HIS A 307 5.78 -9.36 4.73
N ALA A 308 6.51 -10.45 4.49
CA ALA A 308 7.95 -10.45 4.16
C ALA A 308 8.31 -10.09 2.70
N GLY A 309 7.47 -9.34 1.98
CA GLY A 309 7.75 -8.96 0.58
C GLY A 309 6.83 -7.88 0.04
N ILE A 310 7.20 -7.35 -1.12
CA ILE A 310 6.58 -6.19 -1.77
C ILE A 310 5.48 -6.66 -2.73
N MET A 311 4.28 -6.11 -2.57
CA MET A 311 3.08 -6.43 -3.33
C MET A 311 2.38 -5.14 -3.83
N PRO A 312 1.37 -5.23 -4.71
CA PRO A 312 0.66 -4.05 -5.21
C PRO A 312 0.11 -3.15 -4.11
N THR A 313 -0.39 -3.73 -3.00
CA THR A 313 -0.86 -2.96 -1.83
C THR A 313 0.22 -2.03 -1.29
N ASP A 314 1.47 -2.50 -1.14
CA ASP A 314 2.56 -1.67 -0.63
C ASP A 314 2.87 -0.49 -1.54
N VAL A 315 2.87 -0.74 -2.85
CA VAL A 315 3.10 0.28 -3.87
C VAL A 315 1.99 1.32 -3.85
N ARG A 316 0.73 0.87 -3.80
CA ARG A 316 -0.44 1.77 -3.73
C ARG A 316 -0.37 2.66 -2.51
N MET A 317 -0.12 2.06 -1.37
CA MET A 317 -0.04 2.77 -0.10
C MET A 317 1.18 3.70 -0.05
N ALA A 318 2.35 3.27 -0.54
CA ALA A 318 3.54 4.10 -0.65
C ALA A 318 3.26 5.40 -1.41
N VAL A 319 2.62 5.30 -2.58
CA VAL A 319 2.21 6.47 -3.37
C VAL A 319 1.10 7.26 -2.65
N TYR A 320 0.10 6.60 -2.07
CA TYR A 320 -1.06 7.29 -1.49
C TYR A 320 -0.67 8.23 -0.34
N HIS A 321 0.25 7.79 0.51
CA HIS A 321 0.65 8.55 1.69
C HIS A 321 1.79 9.55 1.44
N ASP A 322 2.51 9.43 0.33
CA ASP A 322 3.55 10.39 -0.07
C ASP A 322 2.95 11.41 -1.03
N ALA A 323 2.73 12.64 -0.57
CA ALA A 323 2.08 13.67 -1.36
C ALA A 323 2.81 13.98 -2.68
N GLN A 324 4.15 13.96 -2.66
CA GLN A 324 4.94 14.31 -3.84
C GLN A 324 4.88 13.19 -4.89
N LEU A 325 4.91 11.92 -4.48
CA LEU A 325 4.73 10.79 -5.40
C LEU A 325 3.28 10.70 -5.89
N ARG A 326 2.30 10.93 -5.01
CA ARG A 326 0.87 10.95 -5.37
C ARG A 326 0.60 11.96 -6.47
N ASP A 327 1.14 13.18 -6.34
CA ASP A 327 0.96 14.23 -7.34
C ASP A 327 1.46 13.83 -8.74
N ARG A 328 2.42 12.89 -8.83
CA ARG A 328 2.95 12.37 -10.11
C ARG A 328 2.13 11.20 -10.66
N PHE A 329 1.67 10.29 -9.81
CA PHE A 329 1.15 8.99 -10.23
C PHE A 329 -0.36 8.80 -10.06
N GLN A 330 -1.06 9.71 -9.38
CA GLN A 330 -2.50 9.62 -9.11
C GLN A 330 -3.39 9.60 -10.36
N PHE A 331 -2.87 9.95 -11.54
CA PHE A 331 -3.65 9.97 -12.77
C PHE A 331 -3.69 8.61 -13.49
N SER A 332 -3.19 7.54 -12.88
CA SER A 332 -3.34 6.20 -13.44
C SER A 332 -4.67 5.56 -13.05
N ARG A 333 -5.46 5.13 -14.03
CA ARG A 333 -6.70 4.38 -13.76
C ARG A 333 -6.41 3.04 -13.08
N VAL A 334 -5.37 2.33 -13.50
CA VAL A 334 -4.96 1.05 -12.86
C VAL A 334 -4.44 1.27 -11.43
N TYR A 335 -3.94 2.47 -11.11
CA TYR A 335 -3.59 2.84 -9.75
C TYR A 335 -4.82 2.88 -8.80
N TRP A 336 -6.00 3.29 -9.28
CA TRP A 336 -7.20 3.37 -8.44
C TRP A 336 -8.12 2.16 -8.55
N GLU A 337 -8.16 1.51 -9.71
CA GLU A 337 -9.20 0.55 -10.05
C GLU A 337 -8.69 -0.86 -10.33
N GLY A 338 -7.37 -1.02 -10.48
CA GLY A 338 -6.77 -2.24 -11.01
C GLY A 338 -6.97 -2.36 -12.52
N ARG A 339 -6.43 -3.44 -13.10
CA ARG A 339 -6.63 -3.75 -14.52
C ARG A 339 -7.88 -4.61 -14.63
N ILE A 340 -8.89 -4.14 -15.37
CA ILE A 340 -10.11 -4.92 -15.61
C ILE A 340 -9.73 -6.22 -16.33
N GLY A 341 -10.03 -7.38 -15.73
CA GLY A 341 -9.70 -8.70 -16.27
C GLY A 341 -8.56 -9.44 -15.56
N SER A 342 -7.87 -8.83 -14.59
CA SER A 342 -7.13 -9.60 -13.58
C SER A 342 -8.13 -10.04 -12.52
N SER A 343 -8.82 -11.15 -12.77
CA SER A 343 -9.48 -11.90 -11.70
C SER A 343 -8.45 -12.13 -10.59
N SER A 344 -8.83 -11.83 -9.35
CA SER A 344 -8.09 -12.37 -8.20
C SER A 344 -7.84 -13.85 -8.45
N PRO A 345 -6.66 -14.39 -8.13
CA PRO A 345 -6.45 -15.82 -8.22
C PRO A 345 -7.55 -16.51 -7.38
N GLU A 346 -8.41 -17.27 -8.05
CA GLU A 346 -9.41 -18.13 -7.41
C GLU A 346 -8.76 -19.22 -6.56
#